data_AF-A0A0F9KUH2-F1
#
_entry.id   AF-A0A0F9KUH2-F1
#
_cell.length_a   1.000
_cell.length_b   1.000
_cell.length_c   1.000
_cell.angle_alpha   90.00
_cell.angle_beta   90.00
_cell.angle_gamma   90.00
#
_symmetry.space_group_name_H-M   'P 1'
#
loop_
_entity.id
_entity.type
_entity.pdbx_description
1 polymer ?
#
loop_
_entity_poly.entity_id
_entity_poly.type
_entity_poly.pdbx_seq_one_letter_code
_entity_poly.pdbx_strand_id
1 'polypeptide(L)'
;MKEQLIRIKFAGLIREIEEFINRIGGISLEKYGINDRELNDIKNLPIIIEIAKEVIAINNGYTSNWNTYGYYHHNHNKTIIEYLDFLKPITEKILIGSDKESVEDLINRIKTSDKLILEGINPKKYEKILNNIEIVITCFKYIYFTENILREFIKKILKEKGISQVRDIHDKELTRHIETRISNENKRKYLPIRGDHDIYYLDLIDLNRFFTKYWEYFKNKFESQNWITQRIKDLYEIRKRVAHNSSNLSTDEIISVVADCKEIVKQVDIFI
;
A
#
# COMPACT_ATOMS: atom_id res chain seq x y z
N MET A 1 8.21 12.10 13.83
CA MET A 1 7.58 13.32 13.28
C MET A 1 6.18 13.04 12.73
N LYS A 2 5.98 12.02 11.87
CA LYS A 2 4.65 11.68 11.31
C LYS A 2 3.61 11.20 12.35
N GLU A 3 3.99 10.37 13.34
CA GLU A 3 3.05 9.91 14.38
C GLU A 3 2.51 11.07 15.24
N GLN A 4 3.37 11.98 15.67
CA GLN A 4 2.96 13.17 16.41
C GLN A 4 2.01 14.03 15.58
N LEU A 5 2.28 14.19 14.29
CA LEU A 5 1.39 14.94 13.40
C LEU A 5 0.03 14.27 13.24
N ILE A 6 -0.03 12.93 13.14
CA ILE A 6 -1.29 12.17 13.12
C ILE A 6 -2.07 12.37 14.40
N ARG A 7 -1.43 12.25 15.57
CA ARG A 7 -2.09 12.47 16.87
C ARG A 7 -2.60 13.92 17.00
N ILE A 8 -1.84 14.90 16.54
CA ILE A 8 -2.23 16.31 16.54
C ILE A 8 -3.44 16.54 15.63
N LYS A 9 -3.42 16.00 14.40
CA LYS A 9 -4.50 16.15 13.43
C LYS A 9 -5.77 15.40 13.86
N PHE A 10 -5.61 14.21 14.45
CA PHE A 10 -6.70 13.44 15.03
C PHE A 10 -7.34 14.18 16.21
N ALA A 11 -6.55 14.62 17.20
CA ALA A 11 -7.06 15.39 18.34
C ALA A 11 -7.68 16.73 17.90
N GLY A 12 -7.15 17.36 16.85
CA GLY A 12 -7.75 18.52 16.22
C GLY A 12 -9.13 18.22 15.65
N LEU A 13 -9.28 17.12 14.91
CA LEU A 13 -10.57 16.69 14.37
C LEU A 13 -11.59 16.40 15.47
N ILE A 14 -11.19 15.70 16.55
CA ILE A 14 -12.07 15.43 17.68
C ILE A 14 -12.58 16.73 18.31
N ARG A 15 -11.68 17.70 18.51
CA ARG A 15 -12.05 19.00 19.08
C ARG A 15 -13.09 19.73 18.24
N GLU A 16 -12.96 19.73 16.91
CA GLU A 16 -13.94 20.36 16.03
C GLU A 16 -15.30 19.63 16.12
N ILE A 17 -15.30 18.29 16.13
CA ILE A 17 -16.53 17.49 16.28
C ILE A 17 -17.20 17.79 17.63
N GLU A 18 -16.45 17.79 18.73
CA GLU A 18 -16.95 18.10 20.07
C GLU A 18 -17.46 19.54 20.17
N GLU A 19 -16.76 20.51 19.57
CA GLU A 19 -17.19 21.91 19.54
C GLU A 19 -18.52 22.07 18.78
N PHE A 20 -18.68 21.35 17.67
CA PHE A 20 -19.94 21.32 16.92
C PHE A 20 -21.09 20.69 17.74
N ILE A 21 -20.86 19.50 18.30
CA ILE A 21 -21.87 18.79 19.11
C ILE A 21 -22.33 19.66 20.28
N ASN A 22 -21.39 20.30 21.00
CA ASN A 22 -21.70 21.11 22.17
C ASN A 22 -22.43 22.42 21.84
N ARG A 23 -22.16 23.04 20.68
CA ARG A 23 -22.73 24.35 20.33
C ARG A 23 -24.03 24.26 19.55
N ILE A 24 -24.20 23.21 18.75
CA ILE A 24 -25.27 23.12 17.74
C ILE A 24 -26.12 21.88 17.98
N GLY A 25 -25.48 20.76 18.36
CA GLY A 25 -26.14 19.48 18.50
C GLY A 25 -26.54 18.88 17.14
N GLY A 26 -27.47 17.92 17.16
CA GLY A 26 -27.96 17.27 15.94
C GLY A 26 -27.16 16.04 15.49
N ILE A 27 -26.06 15.71 16.16
CA ILE A 27 -25.34 14.44 16.03
C ILE A 27 -25.49 13.67 17.33
N SER A 28 -25.95 12.42 17.24
CA SER A 28 -25.91 11.45 18.34
C SER A 28 -24.82 10.43 18.05
N LEU A 29 -23.82 10.35 18.93
CA LEU A 29 -22.74 9.36 18.81
C LEU A 29 -23.26 7.92 18.87
N GLU A 30 -24.36 7.68 19.59
CA GLU A 30 -25.01 6.37 19.68
C GLU A 30 -25.47 5.84 18.32
N LYS A 31 -25.83 6.74 17.38
CA LYS A 31 -26.17 6.39 15.98
C LYS A 31 -25.02 5.67 15.27
N TYR A 32 -23.80 5.97 15.68
CA TYR A 32 -22.56 5.42 15.15
C TYR A 32 -21.99 4.28 15.99
N GLY A 33 -22.70 3.87 17.04
CA GLY A 33 -22.29 2.79 17.93
C GLY A 33 -21.11 3.14 18.83
N ILE A 34 -20.83 4.43 19.05
CA ILE A 34 -19.74 4.91 19.91
C ILE A 34 -20.24 5.90 20.96
N ASN A 35 -19.50 6.05 22.06
CA ASN A 35 -19.71 7.08 23.09
C ASN A 35 -18.56 8.12 23.14
N ASP A 36 -18.69 9.13 24.00
CA ASP A 36 -17.70 10.24 24.12
C ASP A 36 -16.27 9.76 24.42
N ARG A 37 -16.12 8.67 25.19
CA ARG A 37 -14.80 8.09 25.49
C ARG A 37 -14.20 7.42 24.26
N GLU A 38 -15.05 6.76 23.48
CA GLU A 38 -14.68 6.05 22.25
C GLU A 38 -14.40 7.01 21.09
N LEU A 39 -14.96 8.22 21.12
CA LEU A 39 -14.65 9.30 20.16
C LEU A 39 -13.17 9.69 20.18
N ASN A 40 -12.51 9.55 21.34
CA ASN A 40 -11.09 9.84 21.52
C ASN A 40 -10.16 8.65 21.17
N ASP A 41 -10.71 7.50 20.78
CA ASP A 41 -9.93 6.34 20.37
C ASP A 41 -9.69 6.38 18.85
N ILE A 42 -8.41 6.44 18.45
CA ILE A 42 -8.00 6.44 17.04
C ILE A 42 -8.40 5.16 16.29
N LYS A 43 -8.72 4.06 17.00
CA LYS A 43 -9.29 2.86 16.39
C LYS A 43 -10.64 3.12 15.72
N ASN A 44 -11.38 4.10 16.23
CA ASN A 44 -12.66 4.52 15.69
C ASN A 44 -12.50 5.57 14.58
N LEU A 45 -11.29 5.86 14.11
CA LEU A 45 -11.04 6.84 13.05
C LEU A 45 -11.95 6.67 11.82
N PRO A 46 -12.23 5.45 11.31
CA PRO A 46 -13.19 5.29 10.21
C PRO A 46 -14.59 5.84 10.53
N ILE A 47 -15.10 5.55 11.73
CA ILE A 47 -16.40 6.01 12.20
C ILE A 47 -16.37 7.54 12.44
N ILE A 48 -15.28 8.04 13.01
CA ILE A 48 -15.06 9.47 13.29
C ILE A 48 -15.01 10.28 11.99
N ILE A 49 -14.48 9.73 10.90
CA ILE A 49 -14.54 10.36 9.57
C ILE A 49 -15.99 10.47 9.09
N GLU A 50 -16.84 9.46 9.30
CA GLU A 50 -18.24 9.54 8.91
C GLU A 50 -19.00 10.59 9.74
N ILE A 51 -18.72 10.68 11.04
CA ILE A 51 -19.26 11.73 11.91
C ILE A 51 -18.83 13.11 11.41
N ALA A 52 -17.56 13.30 11.08
CA ALA A 52 -17.03 14.56 10.55
C ALA A 52 -17.69 14.98 9.23
N LYS A 53 -18.02 14.02 8.35
CA LYS A 53 -18.78 14.29 7.12
C LYS A 53 -20.21 14.74 7.42
N GLU A 54 -20.86 14.16 8.41
CA GLU A 54 -22.20 14.60 8.86
C GLU A 54 -22.15 16.01 9.45
N VAL A 55 -21.12 16.34 10.25
CA VAL A 55 -20.87 17.72 10.72
C VAL A 55 -20.79 18.69 9.54
N ILE A 56 -19.99 18.37 8.53
CA ILE A 56 -19.84 19.22 7.33
C ILE A 56 -21.18 19.42 6.62
N ALA A 57 -21.96 18.34 6.46
CA ALA A 57 -23.26 18.39 5.81
C ALA A 57 -24.24 19.31 6.55
N ILE A 58 -24.28 19.24 7.88
CA ILE A 58 -25.13 20.11 8.70
C ILE A 58 -24.64 21.56 8.63
N ASN A 59 -23.34 21.81 8.77
CA ASN A 59 -22.74 23.14 8.67
C ASN A 59 -23.04 23.82 7.33
N ASN A 60 -23.02 23.07 6.21
CA ASN A 60 -23.35 23.61 4.89
C ASN A 60 -24.79 24.17 4.80
N GLY A 61 -25.71 23.68 5.64
CA GLY A 61 -27.05 24.25 5.78
C GLY A 61 -27.05 25.68 6.33
N TYR A 62 -25.98 26.10 7.01
CA TYR A 62 -25.82 27.43 7.60
C TYR A 62 -24.89 28.36 6.80
N THR A 63 -24.05 27.81 5.90
CA THR A 63 -23.05 28.61 5.16
C THR A 63 -23.62 29.52 4.07
N SER A 64 -24.88 29.34 3.68
CA SER A 64 -25.57 30.20 2.71
C SER A 64 -25.86 31.60 3.27
N ASN A 65 -25.83 31.77 4.60
CA ASN A 65 -26.05 33.03 5.27
C ASN A 65 -24.70 33.66 5.65
N TRP A 66 -24.20 34.62 4.85
CA TRP A 66 -22.93 35.34 5.10
C TRP A 66 -22.99 36.36 6.24
N ASN A 67 -23.61 35.98 7.35
CA ASN A 67 -23.54 36.68 8.63
C ASN A 67 -22.43 36.05 9.50
N THR A 68 -22.21 36.60 10.70
CA THR A 68 -21.21 36.09 11.64
C THR A 68 -21.37 34.59 11.94
N TYR A 69 -22.60 34.09 11.94
CA TYR A 69 -22.91 32.69 12.20
C TYR A 69 -22.53 31.79 11.02
N GLY A 70 -22.93 32.10 9.78
CA GLY A 70 -22.54 31.29 8.62
C GLY A 70 -21.05 31.39 8.29
N TYR A 71 -20.38 32.50 8.62
CA TYR A 71 -18.93 32.62 8.50
C TYR A 71 -18.18 31.68 9.46
N TYR A 72 -18.65 31.54 10.69
CA TYR A 72 -18.11 30.57 11.65
C TYR A 72 -18.20 29.14 11.10
N HIS A 73 -19.37 28.75 10.59
CA HIS A 73 -19.62 27.44 9.98
C HIS A 73 -18.74 27.13 8.78
N HIS A 74 -18.50 28.14 7.94
CA HIS A 74 -17.60 28.02 6.80
C HIS A 74 -16.15 27.71 7.24
N ASN A 75 -15.64 28.45 8.24
CA ASN A 75 -14.29 28.23 8.76
C ASN A 75 -14.13 26.91 9.50
N HIS A 76 -15.16 26.51 10.24
CA HIS A 76 -15.21 25.23 10.94
C HIS A 76 -15.14 24.07 9.92
N ASN A 77 -15.94 24.12 8.84
CA ASN A 77 -15.88 23.14 7.75
C ASN A 77 -14.51 23.09 7.09
N LYS A 78 -13.91 24.25 6.79
CA LYS A 78 -12.58 24.30 6.21
C LYS A 78 -11.56 23.56 7.08
N THR A 79 -11.61 23.78 8.39
CA THR A 79 -10.70 23.14 9.36
C THR A 79 -10.92 21.63 9.43
N ILE A 80 -12.17 21.15 9.48
CA ILE A 80 -12.48 19.72 9.44
C ILE A 80 -11.99 19.07 8.14
N ILE A 81 -12.22 19.71 6.98
CA ILE A 81 -11.79 19.20 5.67
C ILE A 81 -10.27 19.05 5.64
N GLU A 82 -9.51 20.02 6.15
CA GLU A 82 -8.05 19.93 6.24
C GLU A 82 -7.58 18.73 7.10
N TYR A 83 -8.31 18.40 8.18
CA TYR A 83 -8.02 17.20 8.97
C TYR A 83 -8.39 15.91 8.23
N LEU A 84 -9.54 15.89 7.54
CA LEU A 84 -10.01 14.74 6.78
C LEU A 84 -9.09 14.39 5.62
N ASP A 85 -8.64 15.37 4.85
CA ASP A 85 -7.71 15.16 3.74
C ASP A 85 -6.41 14.50 4.20
N PHE A 86 -5.96 14.84 5.41
CA PHE A 86 -4.78 14.22 6.03
C PHE A 86 -5.04 12.80 6.55
N LEU A 87 -6.20 12.55 7.18
CA LEU A 87 -6.51 11.30 7.88
C LEU A 87 -7.17 10.22 6.99
N LYS A 88 -7.75 10.61 5.86
CA LYS A 88 -8.43 9.70 4.92
C LYS A 88 -7.54 8.57 4.39
N PRO A 89 -6.29 8.80 3.95
CA PRO A 89 -5.42 7.71 3.48
C PRO A 89 -5.05 6.71 4.59
N ILE A 90 -5.11 7.13 5.86
CA ILE A 90 -4.87 6.26 7.03
C ILE A 90 -6.08 5.37 7.26
N THR A 91 -7.28 5.95 7.15
CA THR A 91 -8.56 5.25 7.28
C THR A 91 -8.73 4.17 6.22
N GLU A 92 -8.39 4.47 4.97
CA GLU A 92 -8.42 3.49 3.88
C GLU A 92 -7.49 2.28 4.18
N LYS A 93 -6.31 2.53 4.76
CA LYS A 93 -5.39 1.45 5.19
C LYS A 93 -5.93 0.65 6.36
N ILE A 94 -6.66 1.28 7.29
CA ILE A 94 -7.33 0.59 8.41
C ILE A 94 -8.41 -0.35 7.88
N LEU A 95 -9.21 0.09 6.91
CA LEU A 95 -10.30 -0.69 6.33
C LEU A 95 -9.79 -1.88 5.48
N ILE A 96 -8.68 -1.71 4.75
CA ILE A 96 -8.04 -2.75 3.92
C ILE A 96 -7.44 -3.88 4.78
N GLY A 97 -7.18 -3.66 6.07
CA GLY A 97 -6.60 -4.65 7.00
C GLY A 97 -7.61 -5.61 7.65
N SER A 98 -8.85 -5.67 7.17
CA SER A 98 -9.88 -6.55 7.73
C SER A 98 -9.73 -8.00 7.28
N ASP A 99 -8.80 -8.72 7.90
CA ASP A 99 -9.05 -10.05 8.45
C ASP A 99 -7.85 -10.52 9.30
N LYS A 100 -8.09 -10.67 10.62
CA LYS A 100 -7.27 -11.34 11.66
C LYS A 100 -6.06 -10.64 12.32
N GLU A 101 -5.71 -9.39 12.03
CA GLU A 101 -4.62 -8.70 12.77
C GLU A 101 -5.16 -7.49 13.57
N SER A 102 -4.77 -7.35 14.84
CA SER A 102 -5.24 -6.21 15.65
C SER A 102 -4.51 -4.92 15.26
N VAL A 103 -5.19 -3.77 15.43
CA VAL A 103 -4.63 -2.42 15.18
C VAL A 103 -3.32 -2.21 15.96
N GLU A 104 -3.22 -2.77 17.16
CA GLU A 104 -2.01 -2.72 17.98
C GLU A 104 -0.86 -3.54 17.38
N ASP A 105 -1.15 -4.70 16.78
CA ASP A 105 -0.14 -5.55 16.13
C ASP A 105 0.42 -4.90 14.87
N LEU A 106 -0.43 -4.23 14.10
CA LEU A 106 -0.06 -3.43 12.93
C LEU A 106 0.78 -2.21 13.31
N ILE A 107 0.34 -1.44 14.32
CA ILE A 107 1.07 -0.28 14.84
C ILE A 107 2.41 -0.72 15.46
N ASN A 108 2.44 -1.84 16.18
CA ASN A 108 3.67 -2.36 16.74
C ASN A 108 4.62 -2.84 15.65
N ARG A 109 4.16 -3.53 14.59
CA ARG A 109 5.02 -3.88 13.44
C ARG A 109 5.62 -2.65 12.74
N ILE A 110 4.83 -1.58 12.57
CA ILE A 110 5.31 -0.31 12.00
C ILE A 110 6.34 0.35 12.94
N LYS A 111 6.09 0.34 14.26
CA LYS A 111 7.07 0.81 15.27
C LYS A 111 8.34 -0.01 15.25
N THR A 112 8.26 -1.34 15.12
CA THR A 112 9.43 -2.21 15.09
C THR A 112 10.20 -2.08 13.78
N SER A 113 9.53 -1.89 12.64
CA SER A 113 10.20 -1.74 11.34
C SER A 113 11.01 -0.44 11.24
N ASP A 114 10.51 0.67 11.79
CA ASP A 114 11.26 1.94 11.80
C ASP A 114 12.36 1.98 12.89
N LYS A 115 12.15 1.28 14.01
CA LYS A 115 13.11 1.23 15.12
C LYS A 115 14.30 0.29 14.84
N LEU A 116 14.07 -0.82 14.11
CA LEU A 116 15.13 -1.76 13.70
C LEU A 116 16.12 -1.14 12.69
N ILE A 117 15.66 -0.22 11.83
CA ILE A 117 16.51 0.40 10.79
C ILE A 117 17.51 1.40 11.39
N LEU A 118 17.23 1.97 12.57
CA LEU A 118 18.02 3.05 13.15
C LEU A 118 18.80 2.65 14.40
N GLU A 119 18.68 1.41 14.86
CA GLU A 119 19.46 0.91 15.99
C GLU A 119 20.96 0.92 15.63
N GLY A 120 21.73 1.76 16.32
CA GLY A 120 23.16 1.98 16.03
C GLY A 120 23.47 2.99 14.92
N ILE A 121 22.47 3.64 14.31
CA ILE A 121 22.67 4.67 13.27
C ILE A 121 22.33 6.06 13.82
N ASN A 122 23.21 7.05 13.62
CA ASN A 122 22.94 8.45 13.98
C ASN A 122 22.10 9.13 12.87
N PRO A 123 20.80 9.40 13.09
CA PRO A 123 19.92 9.88 12.02
C PRO A 123 20.32 11.26 11.49
N LYS A 124 20.86 12.13 12.35
CA LYS A 124 21.30 13.48 11.97
C LYS A 124 22.46 13.47 10.97
N LYS A 125 23.31 12.44 11.00
CA LYS A 125 24.44 12.30 10.08
C LYS A 125 24.00 11.85 8.68
N TYR A 126 22.85 11.18 8.57
CA TYR A 126 22.39 10.53 7.35
C TYR A 126 21.03 11.04 6.88
N GLU A 127 20.64 12.26 7.29
CA GLU A 127 19.32 12.86 7.02
C GLU A 127 18.92 12.78 5.53
N LYS A 128 19.85 13.08 4.61
CA LYS A 128 19.58 12.98 3.16
C LYS A 128 19.24 11.56 2.69
N ILE A 129 19.86 10.54 3.27
CA ILE A 129 19.58 9.14 2.93
C ILE A 129 18.24 8.71 3.53
N LEU A 130 17.99 9.12 4.78
CA LEU A 130 16.75 8.82 5.48
C LEU A 130 15.53 9.50 4.86
N ASN A 131 15.68 10.71 4.31
CA ASN A 131 14.58 11.39 3.61
C ASN A 131 14.14 10.64 2.34
N ASN A 132 15.04 9.85 1.73
CA ASN A 132 14.73 9.07 0.52
C ASN A 132 14.28 7.63 0.83
N ILE A 133 14.36 7.18 2.09
CA ILE A 133 14.09 5.78 2.45
C ILE A 133 12.61 5.41 2.25
N GLU A 134 11.70 6.35 2.48
CA GLU A 134 10.26 6.11 2.33
C GLU A 134 9.88 5.80 0.88
N ILE A 135 10.52 6.50 -0.07
CA ILE A 135 10.35 6.29 -1.50
C ILE A 135 10.83 4.89 -1.88
N VAL A 136 12.03 4.54 -1.44
CA VAL A 136 12.66 3.24 -1.68
C VAL A 136 11.78 2.11 -1.14
N ILE A 137 11.33 2.22 0.11
CA ILE A 137 10.47 1.24 0.77
C ILE A 137 9.14 1.10 0.01
N THR A 138 8.54 2.21 -0.41
CA THR A 138 7.26 2.20 -1.14
C THR A 138 7.40 1.45 -2.46
N CYS A 139 8.38 1.78 -3.29
CA CYS A 139 8.61 1.10 -4.57
C CYS A 139 8.88 -0.39 -4.37
N PHE A 140 9.79 -0.75 -3.45
CA PHE A 140 10.10 -2.16 -3.17
C PHE A 140 8.87 -2.93 -2.68
N LYS A 141 8.06 -2.33 -1.81
CA LYS A 141 6.83 -2.95 -1.29
C LYS A 141 5.85 -3.29 -2.41
N TYR A 142 5.55 -2.34 -3.29
CA TYR A 142 4.61 -2.56 -4.40
C TYR A 142 5.17 -3.56 -5.42
N ILE A 143 6.44 -3.43 -5.81
CA ILE A 143 7.06 -4.35 -6.77
C ILE A 143 7.14 -5.77 -6.21
N TYR A 144 7.53 -5.93 -4.95
CA TYR A 144 7.55 -7.24 -4.29
C TYR A 144 6.17 -7.89 -4.27
N PHE A 145 5.14 -7.12 -3.94
CA PHE A 145 3.76 -7.63 -3.90
C PHE A 145 3.29 -8.08 -5.28
N THR A 146 3.45 -7.22 -6.29
CA THR A 146 3.09 -7.52 -7.69
C THR A 146 3.86 -8.73 -8.23
N GLU A 147 5.16 -8.83 -7.95
CA GLU A 147 5.99 -9.98 -8.36
C GLU A 147 5.43 -11.29 -7.82
N ASN A 148 5.09 -11.35 -6.53
CA ASN A 148 4.58 -12.57 -5.92
C ASN A 148 3.14 -12.91 -6.36
N ILE A 149 2.29 -11.92 -6.60
CA ILE A 149 0.97 -12.15 -7.21
C ILE A 149 1.11 -12.74 -8.60
N LEU A 150 2.02 -12.20 -9.42
CA LEU A 150 2.29 -12.76 -10.76
C LEU A 150 2.81 -14.21 -10.67
N ARG A 151 3.60 -14.55 -9.64
CA ARG A 151 4.02 -15.94 -9.42
C ARG A 151 2.84 -16.86 -9.12
N GLU A 152 1.95 -16.47 -8.21
CA GLU A 152 0.76 -17.28 -7.89
C GLU A 152 -0.17 -17.42 -9.09
N PHE A 153 -0.35 -16.35 -9.85
CA PHE A 153 -1.10 -16.39 -11.10
C PHE A 153 -0.49 -17.35 -12.12
N ILE A 154 0.81 -17.24 -12.40
CA ILE A 154 1.50 -18.14 -13.34
C ILE A 154 1.42 -19.58 -12.85
N LYS A 155 1.63 -19.85 -11.55
CA LYS A 155 1.46 -21.18 -10.95
C LYS A 155 0.07 -21.75 -11.23
N LYS A 156 -0.99 -20.96 -11.03
CA LYS A 156 -2.37 -21.38 -11.29
C LYS A 156 -2.58 -21.73 -12.77
N ILE A 157 -2.10 -20.87 -13.68
CA ILE A 157 -2.20 -21.12 -15.13
C ILE A 157 -1.44 -22.39 -15.53
N LEU A 158 -0.24 -22.63 -14.99
CA LEU A 158 0.51 -23.88 -15.26
C LEU A 158 -0.25 -25.11 -14.77
N LYS A 159 -0.83 -25.04 -13.57
CA LYS A 159 -1.65 -26.12 -13.02
C LYS A 159 -2.86 -26.42 -13.91
N GLU A 160 -3.55 -25.41 -14.44
CA GLU A 160 -4.65 -25.57 -15.39
C GLU A 160 -4.21 -26.24 -16.71
N LYS A 161 -2.94 -26.11 -17.08
CA LYS A 161 -2.33 -26.79 -18.23
C LYS A 161 -1.76 -28.17 -17.91
N GLY A 162 -1.90 -28.65 -16.67
CA GLY A 162 -1.35 -29.94 -16.23
C GLY A 162 0.18 -29.91 -16.02
N ILE A 163 0.77 -28.72 -15.86
CA ILE A 163 2.20 -28.52 -15.66
C ILE A 163 2.45 -28.29 -14.17
N SER A 164 3.28 -29.14 -13.56
CA SER A 164 3.48 -29.13 -12.10
C SER A 164 4.57 -28.17 -11.64
N GLN A 165 5.62 -28.02 -12.46
CA GLN A 165 6.79 -27.19 -12.20
C GLN A 165 7.17 -26.41 -13.45
N VAL A 166 7.89 -25.30 -13.31
CA VAL A 166 8.34 -24.50 -14.46
C VAL A 166 9.30 -25.30 -15.35
N ARG A 167 10.18 -26.14 -14.76
CA ARG A 167 11.11 -26.98 -15.52
C ARG A 167 10.41 -28.03 -16.40
N ASP A 168 9.17 -28.41 -16.10
CA ASP A 168 8.38 -29.36 -16.89
C ASP A 168 7.97 -28.78 -18.26
N ILE A 169 8.15 -27.46 -18.46
CA ILE A 169 7.93 -26.77 -19.75
C ILE A 169 9.11 -27.01 -20.71
N HIS A 170 10.21 -27.59 -20.21
CA HIS A 170 11.43 -27.86 -20.96
C HIS A 170 12.07 -26.61 -21.60
N ASP A 171 11.89 -25.44 -20.98
CA ASP A 171 12.60 -24.22 -21.36
C ASP A 171 14.03 -24.25 -20.83
N LYS A 172 15.01 -24.38 -21.72
CA LYS A 172 16.43 -24.47 -21.36
C LYS A 172 16.92 -23.27 -20.53
N GLU A 173 16.42 -22.07 -20.82
CA GLU A 173 16.93 -20.85 -20.20
C GLU A 173 16.33 -20.63 -18.81
N LEU A 174 15.01 -20.78 -18.67
CA LEU A 174 14.34 -20.75 -17.36
C LEU A 174 14.86 -21.86 -16.46
N THR A 175 15.02 -23.08 -17.01
CA THR A 175 15.59 -24.22 -16.27
C THR A 175 16.99 -23.90 -15.75
N ARG A 176 17.87 -23.36 -16.61
CA ARG A 176 19.22 -22.93 -16.19
C ARG A 176 19.18 -21.88 -15.08
N HIS A 177 18.28 -20.90 -15.17
CA HIS A 177 18.12 -19.86 -14.15
C HIS A 177 17.67 -20.43 -12.80
N ILE A 178 16.70 -21.34 -12.81
CA ILE A 178 16.20 -22.06 -11.63
C ILE A 178 17.33 -22.86 -10.98
N GLU A 179 18.00 -23.72 -11.76
CA GLU A 179 19.08 -24.58 -11.26
C GLU A 179 20.26 -23.79 -10.71
N THR A 180 20.63 -22.69 -11.38
CA THR A 180 21.70 -21.80 -10.91
C THR A 180 21.35 -21.18 -9.55
N ARG A 181 20.11 -20.72 -9.36
CA ARG A 181 19.68 -20.10 -8.11
C ARG A 181 19.52 -21.13 -6.99
N ILE A 182 19.01 -22.32 -7.27
CA ILE A 182 18.99 -23.45 -6.32
C ILE A 182 20.42 -23.81 -5.89
N SER A 183 21.34 -23.96 -6.85
CA SER A 183 22.75 -24.27 -6.56
C SER A 183 23.41 -23.19 -5.68
N ASN A 184 23.14 -21.91 -5.97
CA ASN A 184 23.68 -20.80 -5.18
C ASN A 184 23.06 -20.72 -3.77
N GLU A 185 21.79 -21.05 -3.62
CA GLU A 185 21.10 -21.09 -2.32
C GLU A 185 21.63 -22.24 -1.45
N ASN A 186 21.82 -23.44 -2.04
CA ASN A 186 22.41 -24.59 -1.34
C ASN A 186 23.83 -24.33 -0.83
N LYS A 187 24.58 -23.43 -1.48
CA LYS A 187 25.91 -22.99 -1.01
C LYS A 187 25.81 -22.02 0.19
N ARG A 188 24.67 -21.36 0.41
CA ARG A 188 24.46 -20.31 1.41
C ARG A 188 23.49 -20.77 2.50
N LYS A 189 23.97 -21.66 3.38
CA LYS A 189 23.19 -22.28 4.47
C LYS A 189 22.56 -21.31 5.48
N TYR A 190 22.95 -20.03 5.48
CA TYR A 190 22.40 -18.99 6.35
C TYR A 190 21.13 -18.33 5.79
N LEU A 191 20.75 -18.62 4.54
CA LEU A 191 19.53 -18.11 3.92
C LEU A 191 18.43 -19.17 3.96
N PRO A 192 17.16 -18.77 4.20
CA PRO A 192 16.03 -19.67 4.07
C PRO A 192 15.81 -20.09 2.61
N ILE A 193 15.23 -21.26 2.42
CA ILE A 193 14.86 -21.78 1.10
C ILE A 193 13.66 -20.99 0.56
N ARG A 194 13.68 -20.62 -0.72
CA ARG A 194 12.68 -19.71 -1.34
C ARG A 194 11.28 -20.29 -1.51
N GLY A 195 11.14 -21.60 -1.53
CA GLY A 195 9.86 -22.30 -1.71
C GLY A 195 10.01 -23.64 -2.40
N ASP A 196 8.89 -24.34 -2.53
CA ASP A 196 8.75 -25.69 -3.10
C ASP A 196 8.49 -25.69 -4.61
N HIS A 197 7.99 -24.59 -5.16
CA HIS A 197 7.71 -24.44 -6.59
C HIS A 197 8.81 -23.66 -7.32
N ASP A 198 9.20 -24.14 -8.51
CA ASP A 198 10.25 -23.56 -9.34
C ASP A 198 10.06 -22.06 -9.64
N ILE A 199 8.80 -21.61 -9.71
CA ILE A 199 8.46 -20.21 -9.96
C ILE A 199 9.17 -19.28 -8.98
N TYR A 200 9.40 -19.66 -7.70
CA TYR A 200 10.01 -18.78 -6.69
C TYR A 200 11.50 -18.55 -6.92
N TYR A 201 12.12 -19.33 -7.81
CA TYR A 201 13.49 -19.11 -8.27
C TYR A 201 13.57 -18.24 -9.51
N LEU A 202 12.46 -17.82 -10.11
CA LEU A 202 12.49 -16.83 -11.19
C LEU A 202 12.51 -15.42 -10.62
N ASP A 203 12.89 -14.38 -11.36
CA ASP A 203 12.71 -12.98 -10.95
C ASP A 203 11.77 -12.25 -11.90
N LEU A 204 11.52 -10.96 -11.66
CA LEU A 204 10.59 -10.17 -12.47
C LEU A 204 10.88 -10.22 -13.98
N ILE A 205 12.15 -10.26 -14.40
CA ILE A 205 12.50 -10.33 -15.83
C ILE A 205 12.26 -11.74 -16.40
N ASP A 206 12.45 -12.78 -15.60
CA ASP A 206 12.07 -14.14 -15.97
C ASP A 206 10.54 -14.30 -16.09
N LEU A 207 9.76 -13.67 -15.19
CA LEU A 207 8.30 -13.65 -15.30
C LEU A 207 7.86 -12.93 -16.58
N ASN A 208 8.51 -11.82 -16.94
CA ASN A 208 8.27 -11.12 -18.20
C ASN A 208 8.50 -12.02 -19.42
N ARG A 209 9.60 -12.80 -19.41
CA ARG A 209 9.87 -13.80 -20.45
C ARG A 209 8.76 -14.83 -20.56
N PHE A 210 8.14 -15.19 -19.44
CA PHE A 210 7.01 -16.11 -19.41
C PHE A 210 5.83 -15.58 -20.23
N PHE A 211 5.41 -14.34 -19.98
CA PHE A 211 4.36 -13.66 -20.76
C PHE A 211 4.74 -13.49 -22.24
N THR A 212 6.03 -13.30 -22.51
CA THR A 212 6.53 -13.12 -23.87
C THR A 212 6.52 -14.43 -24.68
N LYS A 213 7.00 -15.53 -24.09
CA LYS A 213 7.19 -16.79 -24.81
C LYS A 213 5.94 -17.67 -24.81
N TYR A 214 5.16 -17.64 -23.73
CA TYR A 214 4.01 -18.51 -23.52
C TYR A 214 2.68 -17.74 -23.57
N TRP A 215 2.62 -16.71 -24.43
CA TRP A 215 1.47 -15.80 -24.53
C TRP A 215 0.13 -16.50 -24.75
N GLU A 216 0.13 -17.63 -25.47
CA GLU A 216 -1.06 -18.43 -25.72
C GLU A 216 -1.76 -18.88 -24.42
N TYR A 217 -1.05 -18.95 -23.31
CA TYR A 217 -1.63 -19.28 -22.00
C TYR A 217 -2.37 -18.10 -21.36
N PHE A 218 -2.06 -16.86 -21.79
CA PHE A 218 -2.49 -15.62 -21.16
C PHE A 218 -3.38 -14.75 -22.04
N LYS A 219 -3.50 -15.04 -23.34
CA LYS A 219 -4.20 -14.18 -24.32
C LYS A 219 -5.64 -13.80 -23.96
N ASN A 220 -6.34 -14.62 -23.19
CA ASN A 220 -7.72 -14.36 -22.73
C ASN A 220 -7.79 -13.69 -21.35
N LYS A 221 -6.64 -13.30 -20.77
CA LYS A 221 -6.51 -12.80 -19.40
C LYS A 221 -6.00 -11.37 -19.33
N PHE A 222 -5.50 -10.82 -20.43
CA PHE A 222 -4.94 -9.48 -20.52
C PHE A 222 -5.35 -8.84 -21.85
N GLU A 223 -5.31 -7.50 -21.92
CA GLU A 223 -5.63 -6.75 -23.12
C GLU A 223 -4.72 -7.10 -24.30
N SER A 224 -3.41 -7.18 -24.05
CA SER A 224 -2.41 -7.55 -25.03
C SER A 224 -1.12 -8.01 -24.37
N GLN A 225 -0.27 -8.71 -25.13
CA GLN A 225 1.06 -9.11 -24.66
C GLN A 225 1.91 -7.89 -24.32
N ASN A 226 1.84 -6.86 -25.16
CA ASN A 226 2.61 -5.64 -24.97
C ASN A 226 2.22 -4.92 -23.67
N TRP A 227 0.92 -4.91 -23.33
CA TRP A 227 0.40 -4.26 -22.13
C TRP A 227 1.07 -4.77 -20.85
N ILE A 228 1.16 -6.09 -20.68
CA ILE A 228 1.77 -6.70 -19.49
C ILE A 228 3.29 -6.65 -19.57
N THR A 229 3.87 -6.96 -20.73
CA THR A 229 5.33 -7.07 -20.85
C THR A 229 6.04 -5.72 -20.73
N GLN A 230 5.43 -4.62 -21.18
CA GLN A 230 6.00 -3.29 -21.02
C GLN A 230 6.00 -2.86 -19.54
N ARG A 231 4.87 -3.02 -18.84
CA ARG A 231 4.78 -2.69 -17.41
C ARG A 231 5.76 -3.49 -16.56
N ILE A 232 5.91 -4.79 -16.81
CA ILE A 232 6.88 -5.60 -16.06
C ILE A 232 8.33 -5.13 -16.32
N LYS A 233 8.67 -4.74 -17.56
CA LYS A 233 9.99 -4.14 -17.86
C LYS A 233 10.20 -2.84 -17.11
N ASP A 234 9.22 -1.95 -17.10
CA ASP A 234 9.32 -0.66 -16.42
C ASP A 234 9.50 -0.84 -14.91
N LEU A 235 8.72 -1.74 -14.29
CA LEU A 235 8.89 -2.12 -12.89
C LEU A 235 10.27 -2.73 -12.61
N TYR A 236 10.83 -3.53 -13.54
CA TYR A 236 12.17 -4.10 -13.39
C TYR A 236 13.27 -3.04 -13.46
N GLU A 237 13.18 -2.09 -14.40
CA GLU A 237 14.12 -0.97 -14.50
C GLU A 237 14.07 -0.11 -13.24
N ILE A 238 12.89 0.18 -12.72
CA ILE A 238 12.73 0.95 -11.48
C ILE A 238 13.28 0.17 -10.30
N ARG A 239 12.98 -1.14 -10.16
CA ARG A 239 13.57 -1.99 -9.12
C ARG A 239 15.10 -1.92 -9.11
N LYS A 240 15.74 -2.02 -10.28
CA LYS A 240 17.20 -1.89 -10.40
C LYS A 240 17.67 -0.51 -9.95
N ARG A 241 17.01 0.57 -10.40
CA ARG A 241 17.38 1.94 -10.01
C ARG A 241 17.26 2.14 -8.50
N VAL A 242 16.14 1.71 -7.89
CA VAL A 242 15.91 1.79 -6.44
C VAL A 242 16.98 1.00 -5.67
N ALA A 243 17.32 -0.21 -6.12
CA ALA A 243 18.29 -1.09 -5.47
C ALA A 243 19.74 -0.57 -5.52
N HIS A 244 20.12 0.12 -6.61
CA HIS A 244 21.50 0.52 -6.87
C HIS A 244 21.76 2.02 -6.69
N ASN A 245 20.72 2.88 -6.74
CA ASN A 245 20.82 4.33 -6.66
C ASN A 245 19.61 4.93 -5.92
N SER A 246 19.72 5.05 -4.60
CA SER A 246 18.61 5.43 -3.71
C SER A 246 18.15 6.89 -3.78
N SER A 247 18.72 7.74 -4.65
CA SER A 247 18.71 9.19 -4.40
C SER A 247 17.92 10.10 -5.35
N ASN A 248 17.33 9.64 -6.45
CA ASN A 248 16.69 10.58 -7.42
C ASN A 248 15.45 10.03 -8.16
N LEU A 249 14.57 9.26 -7.52
CA LEU A 249 13.25 8.98 -8.12
C LEU A 249 12.35 10.19 -7.94
N SER A 250 11.69 10.62 -9.01
CA SER A 250 10.67 11.67 -8.94
C SER A 250 9.37 11.12 -8.33
N THR A 251 8.55 12.02 -7.79
CA THR A 251 7.21 11.66 -7.32
C THR A 251 6.37 11.01 -8.43
N ASP A 252 6.51 11.48 -9.67
CA ASP A 252 5.78 10.95 -10.83
C ASP A 252 6.18 9.51 -11.16
N GLU A 253 7.49 9.19 -11.09
CA GLU A 253 7.98 7.82 -11.29
C GLU A 253 7.38 6.87 -10.24
N ILE A 254 7.23 7.32 -8.99
CA ILE A 254 6.62 6.52 -7.91
C ILE A 254 5.12 6.33 -8.16
N ILE A 255 4.42 7.39 -8.56
CA ILE A 255 2.98 7.32 -8.87
C ILE A 255 2.76 6.32 -10.02
N SER A 256 3.62 6.33 -11.04
CA SER A 256 3.58 5.36 -12.14
C SER A 256 3.76 3.94 -11.63
N VAL A 257 4.78 3.66 -10.81
CA VAL A 257 5.00 2.32 -10.22
C VAL A 257 3.77 1.83 -9.49
N VAL A 258 3.17 2.69 -8.67
CA VAL A 258 1.99 2.34 -7.88
C VAL A 258 0.79 2.08 -8.78
N ALA A 259 0.59 2.90 -9.82
CA ALA A 259 -0.47 2.73 -10.80
C ALA A 259 -0.30 1.40 -11.57
N ASP A 260 0.88 1.15 -12.14
CA ASP A 260 1.19 -0.06 -12.90
C ASP A 260 1.01 -1.32 -12.04
N CYS A 261 1.51 -1.31 -10.80
CA CYS A 261 1.32 -2.41 -9.87
C CYS A 261 -0.17 -2.66 -9.60
N LYS A 262 -0.95 -1.61 -9.31
CA LYS A 262 -2.39 -1.74 -9.03
C LYS A 262 -3.16 -2.27 -10.23
N GLU A 263 -2.84 -1.80 -11.43
CA GLU A 263 -3.47 -2.25 -12.67
C GLU A 263 -3.18 -3.73 -12.94
N ILE A 264 -1.91 -4.15 -12.83
CA ILE A 264 -1.52 -5.56 -12.98
C ILE A 264 -2.26 -6.42 -11.97
N VAL A 265 -2.22 -6.02 -10.68
CA VAL A 265 -2.88 -6.78 -9.62
C VAL A 265 -4.38 -6.87 -9.89
N LYS A 266 -5.06 -5.77 -10.18
CA LYS A 266 -6.50 -5.77 -10.50
C LYS A 266 -6.84 -6.68 -11.67
N GLN A 267 -5.99 -6.72 -12.71
CA GLN A 267 -6.20 -7.56 -13.88
C GLN A 267 -6.03 -9.05 -13.56
N VAL A 268 -5.14 -9.38 -12.62
CA VAL A 268 -4.77 -10.76 -12.28
C VAL A 268 -5.62 -11.34 -11.14
N ASP A 269 -6.03 -10.51 -10.18
CA ASP A 269 -6.72 -10.89 -8.94
C ASP A 269 -8.05 -11.63 -9.21
N ILE A 270 -8.77 -11.22 -10.24
CA ILE A 270 -10.01 -11.89 -10.69
C ILE A 270 -9.80 -13.36 -11.11
N PHE A 271 -8.55 -13.76 -11.34
CA PHE A 271 -8.19 -15.10 -11.77
C PHE A 271 -7.47 -15.90 -10.70
N ILE A 272 -7.14 -15.35 -9.53
CA ILE A 272 -6.49 -16.07 -8.42
C ILE A 272 -7.59 -16.58 -7.49
#